data_AF-A0A3D4ADH7-F1
#
_entry.id   AF-A0A3D4ADH7-F1
#
_cell.length_a   1.000
_cell.length_b   1.000
_cell.length_c   1.000
_cell.angle_alpha   90.00
_cell.angle_beta   90.00
_cell.angle_gamma   90.00
#
_symmetry.space_group_name_H-M   'P 1'
#
loop_
_entity.id
_entity.type
_entity.pdbx_description
1 polymer ?
#
loop_
_entity_poly.entity_id
_entity_poly.type
_entity_poly.pdbx_seq_one_letter_code
_entity_poly.pdbx_strand_id
1 'polypeptide(L)' 'MKTQTKSVDIDRSAGDFAYPEVHVRDAGTGLSEKTVHYISDVKEDPDWVREFRLRGLKTFLEKPLPT' A
#
# COMPACT_ATOMS: atom_id res chain seq x y z
N MET A 1 8.15 -54.54 -17.88
CA MET A 1 8.94 -53.38 -18.36
C MET A 1 8.86 -52.29 -17.29
N LYS A 2 9.97 -51.82 -16.74
CA LYS A 2 9.98 -50.75 -15.74
C LYS A 2 10.14 -49.41 -16.45
N THR A 3 9.13 -48.55 -16.37
CA THR A 3 9.17 -47.21 -16.97
C THR A 3 10.06 -46.33 -16.12
N GLN A 4 11.23 -45.93 -16.65
CA GLN A 4 12.06 -44.91 -16.02
C GLN A 4 11.43 -43.55 -16.27
N THR A 5 10.82 -42.97 -15.23
CA THR A 5 10.39 -41.57 -15.25
C THR A 5 11.63 -40.70 -15.02
N LYS A 6 12.28 -40.26 -16.09
CA LYS A 6 13.27 -39.18 -15.97
C LYS A 6 12.53 -37.91 -15.54
N SER A 7 12.97 -37.29 -14.45
CA SER A 7 12.51 -35.97 -14.03
C SER A 7 12.89 -34.96 -15.11
N VAL A 8 11.89 -34.38 -15.78
CA VAL A 8 12.12 -33.32 -16.78
C VAL A 8 12.41 -32.03 -16.03
N ASP A 9 13.54 -31.40 -16.33
CA ASP A 9 13.88 -30.06 -15.87
C ASP A 9 13.15 -29.06 -16.77
N ILE A 10 12.08 -28.46 -16.26
CA ILE A 10 11.21 -27.54 -17.00
C ILE A 10 11.37 -26.17 -16.38
N ASP A 11 11.90 -25.22 -17.14
CA ASP A 11 11.90 -23.81 -16.77
C ASP A 11 10.46 -23.28 -16.74
N ARG A 12 10.03 -22.81 -15.56
CA ARG A 12 8.68 -22.28 -15.30
C ARG A 12 8.67 -20.76 -15.17
N SER A 13 9.80 -20.10 -15.34
CA SER A 13 9.94 -18.65 -15.18
C SER A 13 9.31 -17.84 -16.31
N ALA A 14 8.90 -18.48 -17.41
CA ALA A 14 8.25 -17.82 -18.54
C ALA A 14 6.96 -17.05 -18.16
N GLY A 15 6.38 -17.30 -16.97
CA GLY A 15 5.25 -16.56 -16.42
C GLY A 15 5.57 -15.58 -15.30
N ASP A 16 6.85 -15.41 -14.94
CA ASP A 16 7.29 -14.51 -13.87
C ASP A 16 7.36 -13.07 -14.40
N PHE A 17 6.21 -12.37 -14.37
CA PHE A 17 6.15 -10.96 -14.74
C PHE A 17 6.35 -10.08 -13.50
N ALA A 18 7.29 -9.14 -13.58
CA ALA A 18 7.48 -8.09 -12.59
C ALA A 18 7.33 -6.73 -13.26
N TYR A 19 6.52 -5.85 -12.67
CA TYR A 19 6.42 -4.46 -13.07
C TYR A 19 7.09 -3.60 -12.01
N PRO A 20 8.05 -2.73 -12.38
CA PRO A 20 8.64 -1.82 -11.42
C PRO A 20 7.58 -0.84 -10.92
N GLU A 21 7.36 -0.81 -9.62
CA GLU A 21 6.43 0.12 -9.00
C GLU A 21 7.12 1.48 -8.80
N VAL A 22 6.83 2.44 -9.67
CA VAL A 22 7.44 3.78 -9.62
C VAL A 22 6.43 4.78 -9.05
N HIS A 23 6.56 5.06 -7.76
CA HIS A 23 5.71 6.04 -7.08
C HIS A 23 6.17 7.46 -7.41
N VAL A 24 5.27 8.30 -7.91
CA VAL A 24 5.57 9.73 -8.16
C VAL A 24 5.69 10.52 -6.85
N ARG A 25 4.98 10.07 -5.80
CA ARG A 25 4.92 10.70 -4.48
C ARG A 25 4.89 9.59 -3.43
N ASP A 26 5.65 9.80 -2.35
CA ASP A 26 5.72 8.87 -1.22
C ASP A 26 5.32 9.59 0.07
N ALA A 27 4.25 9.12 0.72
CA ALA A 27 3.78 9.64 2.00
C ALA A 27 4.48 8.99 3.20
N GLY A 28 5.34 8.02 2.96
CA GLY A 28 5.93 7.14 3.96
C GLY A 28 4.97 6.05 4.42
N THR A 29 5.42 5.25 5.39
CA THR A 29 4.65 4.15 5.97
C THR A 29 3.93 4.58 7.24
N GLY A 30 2.69 4.12 7.39
CA GLY A 30 1.86 4.36 8.59
C GLY A 30 0.96 5.58 8.49
N LEU A 31 0.01 5.67 9.40
CA LEU A 31 -0.98 6.75 9.47
C LEU A 31 -0.67 7.68 10.65
N SER A 32 -0.32 8.92 10.35
CA SER A 32 0.00 9.96 11.33
C SER A 32 -0.53 11.33 10.87
N GLU A 33 -0.52 12.33 11.75
CA GLU A 33 -0.87 13.70 11.35
C GLU A 33 0.03 14.23 10.23
N LYS A 34 1.33 13.92 10.29
CA LYS A 34 2.30 14.26 9.22
C LYS A 34 1.87 13.66 7.87
N THR A 35 1.42 12.41 7.86
CA THR A 35 0.91 11.74 6.65
C THR A 35 -0.31 12.47 6.09
N VAL A 36 -1.24 12.88 6.97
CA VAL A 36 -2.46 13.63 6.57
C VAL A 36 -2.12 15.00 6.00
N HIS A 37 -1.21 15.74 6.64
CA HIS A 37 -0.73 17.03 6.14
C HIS A 37 -0.07 16.89 4.77
N TYR A 38 0.86 15.95 4.62
CA TYR A 38 1.54 15.68 3.35
C TYR A 38 0.55 15.38 2.22
N ILE A 39 -0.43 14.50 2.47
CA ILE A 39 -1.46 14.16 1.47
C ILE A 39 -2.27 15.41 1.09
N SER A 40 -2.65 16.22 2.07
CA SER A 40 -3.45 17.44 1.82
C SER A 40 -2.66 18.48 1.02
N ASP A 41 -1.36 18.63 1.28
CA ASP A 41 -0.47 19.53 0.55
C ASP A 41 -0.27 19.06 -0.91
N VAL A 42 0.02 17.76 -1.10
CA VAL A 42 0.24 17.17 -2.43
C VAL A 42 -1.00 17.23 -3.32
N LYS A 43 -2.19 17.13 -2.71
CA LYS A 43 -3.47 17.16 -3.43
C LYS A 43 -4.04 18.56 -3.58
N GLU A 44 -3.42 19.57 -2.97
CA GLU A 44 -3.94 20.94 -2.90
C GLU A 44 -5.38 20.96 -2.34
N ASP A 45 -5.62 20.12 -1.32
CA ASP A 45 -6.93 20.02 -0.68
C ASP A 45 -7.26 21.36 0.01
N PRO A 46 -8.51 21.88 -0.11
CA PRO A 46 -8.92 23.08 0.62
C PRO A 46 -8.91 22.84 2.14
N ASP A 47 -8.77 23.90 2.93
CA ASP A 47 -8.57 23.81 4.39
C ASP A 47 -9.61 22.96 5.11
N TRP A 48 -10.89 23.07 4.72
CA TRP A 48 -11.96 22.30 5.33
C TRP A 48 -11.79 20.77 5.16
N VAL A 49 -11.19 20.32 4.04
CA VAL A 49 -10.90 18.90 3.79
C VAL A 49 -9.77 18.44 4.70
N ARG A 50 -8.72 19.25 4.85
CA ARG A 50 -7.60 18.97 5.76
C ARG A 50 -8.10 18.82 7.19
N GLU A 51 -8.92 19.76 7.66
CA GLU A 51 -9.55 19.71 8.99
C GLU A 51 -10.46 18.49 9.15
N PHE A 52 -11.22 18.13 8.11
CA PHE A 52 -12.04 16.92 8.11
C PHE A 52 -11.19 15.65 8.28
N ARG A 53 -10.09 15.52 7.53
CA ARG A 53 -9.17 14.38 7.63
C ARG A 53 -8.52 14.29 9.02
N LEU A 54 -8.07 15.41 9.57
CA LEU A 54 -7.47 15.46 10.91
C LEU A 54 -8.47 15.07 12.01
N ARG A 55 -9.73 15.55 11.91
CA ARG A 55 -10.80 15.11 12.82
C ARG A 55 -11.07 13.60 12.70
N GLY A 56 -11.04 13.05 11.49
CA GLY A 56 -11.16 11.62 11.25
C GLY A 56 -10.05 10.81 11.94
N LEU A 57 -8.79 11.24 11.78
CA LEU A 57 -7.65 10.60 12.43
C LEU A 57 -7.77 10.64 13.96
N LYS A 58 -8.10 11.82 14.53
CA LYS A 58 -8.32 11.96 15.97
C LYS A 58 -9.42 11.02 16.48
N THR A 59 -10.55 11.00 15.79
CA THR A 59 -11.70 10.14 16.15
C THR A 59 -11.33 8.66 16.09
N PHE A 60 -10.54 8.25 15.10
CA PHE A 60 -10.06 6.88 14.98
C PHE A 60 -9.17 6.49 16.16
N LEU A 61 -8.21 7.34 16.53
CA LEU A 61 -7.29 7.10 17.64
C LEU A 61 -7.98 7.08 19.02
N GLU A 62 -9.08 7.83 19.17
CA GLU A 62 -9.88 7.87 20.40
C GLU A 62 -10.80 6.65 20.57
N LYS A 63 -11.13 5.95 19.48
CA LYS A 63 -12.07 4.82 19.50
C LYS A 63 -11.33 3.50 19.69
N PRO A 64 -11.88 2.58 20.51
CA PRO A 64 -11.39 1.21 20.52
C PRO A 64 -11.69 0.53 19.17
N LEU A 65 -10.81 -0.37 18.76
CA LEU A 65 -11.07 -1.23 17.61
C LEU A 65 -12.23 -2.18 17.92
N PRO A 66 -13.13 -2.45 16.96
CA PRO A 66 -14.21 -3.41 17.16
C PRO A 66 -13.65 -4.82 17.34
N THR A 67 -14.31 -5.61 18.18
CA THR A 67 -13.99 -7.03 18.46
C THR A 67 -15.07 -7.95 17.95
#